data_AF-A0A932G6D8-F1
#
_entry.id   AF-A0A932G6D8-F1
#
_cell.length_a   1.000
_cell.length_b   1.000
_cell.length_c   1.000
_cell.angle_alpha   90.00
_cell.angle_beta   90.00
_cell.angle_gamma   90.00
#
_symmetry.space_group_name_H-M   'P 1'
#
loop_
_entity.id
_entity.type
_entity.pdbx_description
1 polymer ?
#
loop_
_entity_poly.entity_id
_entity_poly.type
_entity_poly.pdbx_seq_one_letter_code
_entity_poly.pdbx_strand_id
1 'polypeptide(L)'
;MPRKTDSNNPADWLFFVESDLALLRVAGERELGFEMACSKLAECLEKLIKAELIRQGWELMKTHDLLLLAEELDARHSDLLSRILPLAHSLSEKYFANRYPGFDLDDPDWPDYRRQLSEIEALCSEIKRRLPPPRSDQEGSPHPVQ
;
A
#
# COMPACT_ATOMS: atom_id res chain seq x y z
N MET A 1 -6.98 25.33 -2.63
CA MET A 1 -7.55 24.57 -3.76
C MET A 1 -7.40 23.08 -3.46
N PRO A 2 -8.38 22.22 -3.74
CA PRO A 2 -8.25 20.79 -3.50
C PRO A 2 -7.13 20.19 -4.37
N ARG A 3 -6.28 19.33 -3.78
CA ARG A 3 -5.26 18.59 -4.51
C ARG A 3 -5.95 17.64 -5.50
N LYS A 4 -5.64 17.73 -6.79
CA LYS A 4 -6.06 16.74 -7.79
C LYS A 4 -5.08 15.57 -7.73
N THR A 5 -5.56 14.36 -7.49
CA THR A 5 -4.77 13.13 -7.47
C THR A 5 -4.85 12.38 -8.80
N ASP A 6 -3.83 11.57 -9.09
CA ASP A 6 -3.75 10.70 -10.26
C ASP A 6 -3.42 9.26 -9.85
N SER A 7 -4.22 8.30 -10.26
CA SER A 7 -3.98 6.88 -9.99
C SER A 7 -2.74 6.32 -10.69
N ASN A 8 -2.18 7.01 -11.69
CA ASN A 8 -0.90 6.67 -12.32
C ASN A 8 0.29 7.40 -11.68
N ASN A 9 0.07 8.15 -10.60
CA ASN A 9 1.12 8.81 -9.85
C ASN A 9 1.40 8.05 -8.54
N PRO A 10 2.55 7.36 -8.40
CA PRO A 10 2.91 6.64 -7.18
C PRO A 10 2.83 7.49 -5.90
N ALA A 11 3.15 8.78 -5.99
CA ALA A 11 3.14 9.67 -4.82
C ALA A 11 1.72 9.91 -4.27
N ASP A 12 0.69 9.87 -5.12
CA ASP A 12 -0.68 10.04 -4.67
C ASP A 12 -1.18 8.80 -3.92
N TRP A 13 -0.72 7.60 -4.27
CA TRP A 13 -0.97 6.39 -3.48
C TRP A 13 -0.35 6.48 -2.09
N LEU A 14 0.91 6.90 -2.00
CA LEU A 14 1.61 7.06 -0.72
C LEU A 14 0.91 8.09 0.18
N PHE A 15 0.40 9.19 -0.39
CA PHE A 15 -0.36 10.18 0.36
C PHE A 15 -1.57 9.56 1.09
N PHE A 16 -2.32 8.67 0.43
CA PHE A 16 -3.43 7.96 1.07
C PHE A 16 -2.94 6.97 2.13
N VAL A 17 -1.87 6.22 1.84
CA VAL A 17 -1.30 5.24 2.78
C VAL A 17 -0.82 5.91 4.06
N GLU A 18 -0.16 7.06 3.98
CA GLU A 18 0.33 7.78 5.17
C GLU A 18 -0.82 8.16 6.13
N SER A 19 -1.96 8.59 5.57
CA SER A 19 -3.16 8.90 6.35
C SER A 19 -3.78 7.64 6.97
N ASP A 20 -3.88 6.56 6.19
CA ASP A 20 -4.42 5.27 6.66
C ASP A 20 -3.53 4.68 7.78
N LEU A 21 -2.19 4.74 7.65
CA LEU A 21 -1.25 4.23 8.65
C LEU A 21 -1.31 5.01 9.97
N ALA A 22 -1.58 6.33 9.92
CA ALA A 22 -1.77 7.11 11.14
C ALA A 22 -2.98 6.62 11.95
N LEU A 23 -4.08 6.27 11.28
CA LEU A 23 -5.26 5.65 11.92
C LEU A 23 -4.94 4.26 12.46
N LEU A 24 -4.27 3.42 11.66
CA LEU A 24 -3.93 2.04 12.02
C LEU A 24 -3.00 1.94 13.23
N ARG A 25 -2.15 2.94 13.45
CA ARG A 25 -1.33 3.05 14.65
C ARG A 25 -2.18 3.20 15.90
N VAL A 26 -3.14 4.12 15.88
CA VAL A 26 -4.07 4.33 17.01
C VAL A 26 -4.92 3.07 17.23
N ALA A 27 -5.41 2.44 16.15
CA ALA A 27 -6.18 1.20 16.25
C ALA A 27 -5.37 0.07 16.90
N GLY A 28 -4.09 -0.08 16.56
CA GLY A 28 -3.19 -1.07 17.16
C GLY A 28 -2.81 -0.79 18.61
N GLU A 29 -2.61 0.48 18.97
CA GLU A 29 -2.30 0.88 20.35
C GLU A 29 -3.50 0.72 21.29
N ARG A 30 -4.71 0.97 20.77
CA ARG A 30 -5.96 0.92 21.53
C ARG A 30 -6.73 -0.38 21.36
N GLU A 31 -6.21 -1.30 20.54
CA GLU A 31 -6.81 -2.60 20.23
C GLU A 31 -8.26 -2.47 19.73
N LEU A 32 -8.47 -1.56 18.78
CA LEU A 32 -9.79 -1.21 18.26
C LEU A 32 -10.10 -1.89 16.94
N GLY A 33 -11.19 -2.65 16.90
CA GLY A 33 -11.78 -3.16 15.66
C GLY A 33 -10.81 -3.98 14.83
N PHE A 34 -10.27 -5.06 15.41
CA PHE A 34 -9.21 -5.90 14.82
C PHE A 34 -9.41 -6.23 13.35
N GLU A 35 -10.60 -6.69 12.97
CA GLU A 35 -10.86 -7.08 11.57
C GLU A 35 -10.85 -5.91 10.60
N MET A 36 -11.35 -4.76 11.06
CA MET A 36 -11.30 -3.54 10.26
C MET A 36 -9.87 -3.02 10.16
N ALA A 37 -9.08 -3.13 11.23
CA ALA A 37 -7.68 -2.77 11.23
C ALA A 37 -6.88 -3.67 10.27
N CYS A 38 -7.06 -5.00 10.31
CA CYS A 38 -6.42 -5.94 9.39
C CYS A 38 -6.84 -5.69 7.93
N SER A 39 -8.13 -5.47 7.68
CA SER A 39 -8.63 -5.16 6.33
C SER A 39 -8.02 -3.88 5.78
N LYS A 40 -7.97 -2.82 6.59
CA LYS A 40 -7.39 -1.53 6.19
C LYS A 40 -5.87 -1.61 6.06
N LEU A 41 -5.20 -2.48 6.83
CA LEU A 41 -3.78 -2.77 6.68
C LEU A 41 -3.48 -3.49 5.35
N ALA A 42 -4.34 -4.43 4.95
CA ALA A 42 -4.29 -5.07 3.62
C ALA A 42 -4.46 -4.05 2.48
N GLU A 43 -5.41 -3.11 2.61
CA GLU A 43 -5.55 -2.00 1.66
C GLU A 43 -4.30 -1.12 1.60
N CYS A 44 -3.61 -0.88 2.72
CA CYS A 44 -2.36 -0.12 2.71
C CYS A 44 -1.28 -0.85 1.92
N LEU A 45 -1.11 -2.15 2.16
CA LEU A 45 -0.17 -2.98 1.41
C LEU A 45 -0.50 -2.98 -0.10
N GLU A 46 -1.76 -3.13 -0.47
CA GLU A 46 -2.21 -3.06 -1.88
C GLU A 46 -1.77 -1.75 -2.55
N LYS A 47 -2.04 -0.60 -1.89
CA LYS A 47 -1.67 0.72 -2.40
C LYS A 47 -0.15 0.89 -2.52
N LEU A 48 0.62 0.36 -1.57
CA LEU A 48 2.09 0.37 -1.62
C LEU A 48 2.63 -0.45 -2.79
N ILE A 49 2.11 -1.67 -3.00
CA ILE A 49 2.53 -2.52 -4.12
C ILE A 49 2.21 -1.83 -5.44
N LYS A 50 0.99 -1.28 -5.59
CA LYS A 50 0.61 -0.52 -6.79
C LYS A 50 1.52 0.68 -7.03
N ALA A 51 1.86 1.44 -5.99
CA ALA A 51 2.79 2.56 -6.10
C ALA A 51 4.16 2.12 -6.64
N GLU A 52 4.71 1.02 -6.11
CA GLU A 52 5.98 0.47 -6.57
C GLU A 52 5.90 -0.07 -8.00
N LEU A 53 4.84 -0.80 -8.35
CA LEU A 53 4.62 -1.30 -9.71
C LEU A 53 4.51 -0.16 -10.73
N ILE A 54 3.71 0.87 -10.44
CA ILE A 54 3.56 2.04 -11.31
C ILE A 54 4.90 2.76 -11.46
N ARG A 55 5.68 2.89 -10.39
CA ARG A 55 7.04 3.46 -10.44
C ARG A 55 7.96 2.67 -11.40
N GLN A 56 7.76 1.36 -11.51
CA GLN A 56 8.47 0.46 -12.43
C GLN A 56 7.87 0.43 -13.84
N GLY A 57 6.88 1.28 -14.15
CA GLY A 57 6.25 1.36 -15.47
C GLY A 57 5.11 0.37 -15.69
N TRP A 58 4.54 -0.22 -14.64
CA TRP A 58 3.35 -1.06 -14.74
C TRP A 58 2.13 -0.23 -15.14
N GLU A 59 1.34 -0.77 -16.08
CA GLU A 59 0.03 -0.24 -16.40
C GLU A 59 -0.97 -0.65 -15.31
N LEU A 60 -1.58 0.35 -14.66
CA LEU A 60 -2.46 0.12 -13.53
C LEU A 60 -3.63 -0.81 -13.89
N MET A 61 -3.62 -2.01 -13.32
CA MET A 61 -4.75 -2.93 -13.35
C MET A 61 -5.64 -2.72 -12.11
N LYS A 62 -6.96 -2.68 -12.32
CA LYS A 62 -7.94 -2.59 -11.23
C LYS A 62 -8.18 -3.96 -10.59
N THR A 63 -7.24 -4.38 -9.75
CA THR A 63 -7.33 -5.59 -8.92
C THR A 63 -7.09 -5.26 -7.44
N HIS A 64 -7.64 -6.08 -6.55
CA HIS A 64 -7.42 -6.03 -5.10
C HIS A 64 -6.70 -7.29 -4.58
N ASP A 65 -6.29 -8.17 -5.50
CA ASP A 65 -5.63 -9.43 -5.16
C ASP A 65 -4.15 -9.16 -4.84
N LEU A 66 -3.78 -9.28 -3.55
CA LEU A 66 -2.42 -9.05 -3.09
C LEU A 66 -1.43 -10.09 -3.63
N LEU A 67 -1.86 -11.32 -3.90
CA LEU A 67 -1.00 -12.37 -4.44
C LEU A 67 -0.71 -12.11 -5.92
N LEU A 68 -1.73 -11.75 -6.71
CA LEU A 68 -1.52 -11.31 -8.09
C LEU A 68 -0.59 -10.09 -8.16
N LEU A 69 -0.76 -9.13 -7.26
CA LEU A 69 0.14 -7.97 -7.19
C LEU A 69 1.58 -8.35 -6.79
N ALA A 70 1.76 -9.38 -5.95
CA ALA A 70 3.08 -9.91 -5.63
C ALA A 70 3.72 -10.64 -6.83
N GLU A 71 2.94 -11.37 -7.63
CA GLU A 71 3.41 -11.98 -8.89
C GLU A 71 3.90 -10.92 -9.88
N GLU A 72 3.20 -9.79 -9.99
CA GLU A 72 3.64 -8.66 -10.82
C GLU A 72 4.95 -8.04 -10.32
N LEU A 73 5.19 -8.01 -9.00
CA LEU A 73 6.47 -7.58 -8.45
C LEU A 73 7.59 -8.57 -8.76
N ASP A 74 7.31 -9.86 -8.71
CA ASP A 74 8.27 -10.93 -9.04
C ASP A 74 8.67 -10.89 -10.52
N ALA A 75 7.68 -10.72 -11.42
CA ALA A 75 7.90 -10.57 -12.85
C ALA A 75 8.79 -9.38 -13.21
N ARG A 76 8.92 -8.39 -12.31
CA ARG A 76 9.78 -7.21 -12.43
C ARG A 76 11.06 -7.30 -11.60
N HIS A 77 11.33 -8.46 -10.99
CA HIS A 77 12.48 -8.71 -10.14
C HIS A 77 12.62 -7.68 -9.01
N SER A 78 11.48 -7.29 -8.41
CA SER A 78 11.47 -6.36 -7.29
C SER A 78 12.18 -6.95 -6.08
N ASP A 79 13.17 -6.24 -5.57
CA ASP A 79 13.89 -6.59 -4.34
C ASP A 79 12.99 -6.49 -3.07
N LEU A 80 11.81 -5.89 -3.19
CA LEU A 80 10.83 -5.81 -2.10
C LEU A 80 9.96 -7.07 -1.97
N LEU A 81 9.99 -7.98 -2.96
CA LEU A 81 9.13 -9.16 -2.98
C LEU A 81 9.29 -10.03 -1.72
N SER A 82 10.52 -10.24 -1.25
CA SER A 82 10.79 -11.09 -0.08
C SER A 82 10.13 -10.59 1.20
N ARG A 83 9.88 -9.27 1.29
CA ARG A 83 9.20 -8.62 2.41
C ARG A 83 7.68 -8.56 2.20
N ILE A 84 7.25 -8.37 0.96
CA ILE A 84 5.84 -8.21 0.58
C ILE A 84 5.10 -9.54 0.56
N LEU A 85 5.69 -10.60 0.01
CA LEU A 85 5.02 -11.89 -0.19
C LEU A 85 4.49 -12.50 1.12
N PRO A 86 5.26 -12.54 2.23
CA PRO A 86 4.73 -13.05 3.51
C PRO A 86 3.55 -12.22 4.04
N LEU A 87 3.56 -10.90 3.85
CA LEU A 87 2.45 -10.03 4.25
C LEU A 87 1.21 -10.25 3.37
N ALA A 88 1.42 -10.40 2.06
CA ALA A 88 0.35 -10.65 1.10
C ALA A 88 -0.38 -11.96 1.40
N HIS A 89 0.34 -13.03 1.72
CA HIS A 89 -0.28 -14.29 2.15
C HIS A 89 -1.10 -14.11 3.43
N SER A 90 -0.47 -13.59 4.50
CA SER A 90 -1.14 -13.47 5.80
C SER A 90 -2.37 -12.56 5.77
N LEU A 91 -2.32 -11.44 5.05
CA LEU A 91 -3.43 -10.48 4.98
C LEU A 91 -4.55 -10.95 4.04
N SER A 92 -4.22 -11.71 2.98
CA SER A 92 -5.22 -12.31 2.09
C SER A 92 -6.04 -13.38 2.80
N GLU A 93 -5.38 -14.24 3.60
CA GLU A 93 -6.06 -15.28 4.38
C GLU A 93 -7.05 -14.69 5.40
N LYS A 94 -6.62 -13.67 6.15
CA LYS A 94 -7.47 -12.95 7.12
C LYS A 94 -8.68 -12.29 6.43
N TYR A 95 -8.49 -11.69 5.26
CA TYR A 95 -9.57 -11.04 4.52
C TYR A 95 -10.72 -12.00 4.13
N PHE A 96 -10.40 -13.26 3.78
CA PHE A 96 -11.40 -14.28 3.47
C PHE A 96 -12.11 -14.80 4.71
N ALA A 97 -11.37 -15.17 5.76
CA ALA A 97 -11.93 -15.75 6.98
C ALA A 97 -12.94 -14.79 7.67
N ASN A 98 -12.66 -13.49 7.62
CA ASN A 98 -13.44 -12.47 8.34
C ASN A 98 -14.72 -12.02 7.64
N ARG A 99 -14.92 -12.39 6.37
CA ARG A 99 -16.06 -11.93 5.56
C ARG A 99 -17.11 -13.00 5.29
N TYR A 100 -16.78 -14.26 5.50
CA TYR A 100 -17.69 -15.37 5.27
C TYR A 100 -18.02 -16.06 6.60
N PRO A 101 -19.30 -16.17 6.98
CA PRO A 101 -19.68 -16.94 8.16
C PRO A 101 -19.30 -18.42 7.96
N GLY A 102 -18.78 -19.07 9.00
CA GLY A 102 -18.36 -20.49 8.95
C GLY A 102 -16.88 -20.75 9.25
N PHE A 103 -16.09 -19.70 9.55
CA PHE A 103 -14.75 -19.81 10.11
C PHE A 103 -14.79 -19.51 11.62
N ASP A 104 -13.94 -20.19 12.38
CA ASP A 104 -13.74 -19.87 13.80
C ASP A 104 -13.15 -18.45 13.90
N LEU A 105 -13.77 -17.61 14.73
CA LEU A 105 -13.21 -16.31 15.08
C LEU A 105 -12.13 -16.57 16.13
N ASP A 106 -10.89 -16.69 15.68
CA ASP A 106 -9.75 -16.75 16.59
C ASP A 106 -9.63 -15.44 17.39
N ASP A 107 -8.99 -15.52 18.56
CA ASP A 107 -8.69 -14.33 19.35
C ASP A 107 -7.82 -13.36 18.53
N PRO A 108 -8.07 -12.03 18.62
CA PRO A 108 -7.27 -11.02 17.93
C PRO A 108 -5.77 -11.12 18.21
N ASP A 109 -4.98 -11.44 17.18
CA ASP A 109 -3.51 -11.43 17.25
C ASP A 109 -2.96 -10.01 17.04
N TRP A 110 -3.12 -9.17 18.07
CA TRP A 110 -2.55 -7.82 18.10
C TRP A 110 -1.02 -7.78 18.01
N PRO A 111 -0.25 -8.72 18.60
CA PRO A 111 1.20 -8.81 18.37
C PRO A 111 1.57 -8.95 16.90
N ASP A 112 0.96 -9.88 16.16
CA ASP A 112 1.21 -10.05 14.73
C ASP A 112 0.75 -8.83 13.93
N TYR A 113 -0.43 -8.26 14.24
CA TYR A 113 -0.88 -7.02 13.62
C TYR A 113 0.15 -5.88 13.77
N ARG A 114 0.69 -5.66 14.98
CA ARG A 114 1.69 -4.58 15.22
C ARG A 114 2.99 -4.85 14.46
N ARG A 115 3.41 -6.11 14.37
CA ARG A 115 4.57 -6.53 13.55
C ARG A 115 4.33 -6.20 12.07
N GLN A 116 3.17 -6.57 11.54
CA GLN A 116 2.79 -6.30 10.15
C GLN A 116 2.69 -4.79 9.87
N LEU A 117 2.10 -4.02 10.79
CA LEU A 117 2.02 -2.56 10.71
C LEU A 117 3.42 -1.93 10.62
N SER A 118 4.33 -2.31 11.50
CA SER A 118 5.70 -1.79 11.50
C SER A 118 6.43 -2.11 10.19
N GLU A 119 6.25 -3.31 9.65
CA GLU A 119 6.84 -3.71 8.37
C GLU A 119 6.27 -2.89 7.20
N ILE A 120 4.96 -2.64 7.18
CA ILE A 120 4.28 -1.83 6.17
C ILE A 120 4.71 -0.35 6.26
N GLU A 121 4.90 0.20 7.46
CA GLU A 121 5.47 1.54 7.65
C GLU A 121 6.90 1.63 7.10
N ALA A 122 7.71 0.59 7.33
CA ALA A 122 9.06 0.51 6.79
C ALA A 122 9.07 0.40 5.25
N LEU A 123 8.16 -0.40 4.67
CA LEU A 123 7.97 -0.47 3.22
C LEU A 123 7.52 0.87 2.64
N CYS A 124 6.57 1.55 3.28
CA CYS A 124 6.12 2.88 2.87
C CYS A 124 7.30 3.87 2.81
N SER A 125 8.14 3.87 3.84
CA SER A 125 9.34 4.72 3.91
C SER A 125 10.40 4.37 2.86
N GLU A 126 10.55 3.09 2.52
CA GLU A 126 11.44 2.62 1.45
C GLU A 126 10.92 3.03 0.06
N ILE A 127 9.65 2.76 -0.25
CA ILE A 127 9.05 3.12 -1.54
C ILE A 127 9.07 4.65 -1.73
N LYS A 128 8.79 5.42 -0.68
CA LYS A 128 8.88 6.89 -0.71
C LYS A 128 10.27 7.37 -1.10
N ARG A 129 11.34 6.73 -0.61
CA ARG A 129 12.74 7.06 -0.96
C ARG A 129 13.08 6.72 -2.42
N ARG A 130 12.37 5.79 -3.04
CA ARG A 130 12.54 5.41 -4.46
C ARG A 130 11.83 6.34 -5.43
N LEU A 131 10.88 7.15 -4.95
CA LEU A 131 10.16 8.06 -5.83
C LEU A 131 11.08 9.19 -6.31
N PRO A 132 11.01 9.56 -7.61
CA PRO A 132 11.68 10.75 -8.08
C PRO A 132 11.15 11.98 -7.31
N PRO A 133 11.97 13.03 -7.14
CA PRO A 133 11.47 14.29 -6.62
C PRO A 133 10.27 14.75 -7.46
N PRO A 134 9.27 15.41 -6.85
CA PRO A 134 8.15 15.94 -7.61
C PRO A 134 8.71 16.76 -8.76
N ARG A 135 8.28 16.45 -9.99
CA ARG A 135 8.63 17.27 -11.16
C ARG A 135 8.19 18.69 -10.82
N SER A 136 9.16 19.58 -10.60
CA SER A 136 8.91 21.01 -10.64
C SER A 136 8.30 21.27 -12.01
N ASP A 137 7.07 21.76 -12.02
CA ASP A 137 6.33 22.11 -13.22
C ASP A 137 7.27 22.85 -14.17
N GLN A 138 7.29 22.41 -15.44
CA GLN A 138 8.12 23.05 -16.45
C GLN A 138 7.80 24.54 -16.49
N GLU A 139 8.81 25.34 -16.12
CA GLU A 139 8.84 26.77 -16.31
C GLU A 139 8.52 27.12 -17.78
N GLY A 140 7.82 28.24 -17.94
CA GLY A 140 7.18 28.66 -19.17
C GLY A 140 8.06 28.57 -20.41
N SER A 141 7.47 28.02 -21.46
CA SER A 141 7.96 28.16 -22.82
C SER A 141 7.87 29.64 -23.22
N PRO A 142 8.99 30.35 -23.52
CA PRO A 142 8.91 31.64 -24.15
C PRO A 142 8.55 31.40 -25.62
N HIS A 143 7.33 31.76 -26.02
CA HIS A 143 6.96 31.88 -27.42
C HIS A 143 7.95 32.83 -28.12
N PRO A 144 8.60 32.44 -29.23
CA PRO A 144 9.29 33.40 -30.06
C PRO A 144 8.23 34.20 -30.83
N VAL A 145 8.09 35.48 -30.49
CA VAL A 145 7.40 36.45 -31.36
C VAL A 145 8.31 36.69 -32.55
N GLN A 146 7.84 36.29 -33.74
CA GLN A 146 8.38 36.72 -35.02
C GLN A 146 7.89 38.12 -35.36
#